data_AF-A0A351J2G9-F1
#
_entry.id   AF-A0A351J2G9-F1
#
_cell.length_a   1.000
_cell.length_b   1.000
_cell.length_c   1.000
_cell.angle_alpha   90.00
_cell.angle_beta   90.00
_cell.angle_gamma   90.00
#
_symmetry.space_group_name_H-M   'P 1'
#
loop_
_entity.id
_entity.type
_entity.pdbx_description
1 polymer ?
#
loop_
_entity_poly.entity_id
_entity_poly.type
_entity_poly.pdbx_seq_one_letter_code
_entity_poly.pdbx_strand_id
1 'polypeptide(L)' 'MKQSMFTLETNEKIAKNTYRMALTGDNGDCTAPGQFVNIRLNGFYLRRPISVC' A
#
# COMPACT_ATOMS: atom_id res chain seq x y z
N MET A 1 9.29 -13.05 0.05
CA MET A 1 8.35 -11.93 -0.18
C MET A 1 8.92 -11.06 -1.27
N LYS A 2 8.19 -10.88 -2.38
CA LYS A 2 8.58 -10.00 -3.48
C LYS A 2 8.50 -8.55 -3.00
N GLN A 3 9.49 -7.74 -3.35
CA GLN A 3 9.42 -6.29 -3.18
C GLN A 3 9.55 -5.64 -4.55
N SER A 4 8.62 -4.76 -4.87
CA SER A 4 8.59 -3.98 -6.10
C SER A 4 8.30 -2.52 -5.78
N MET A 5 8.67 -1.64 -6.72
CA MET A 5 8.31 -0.23 -6.65
C MET A 5 6.91 -0.05 -7.24
N PHE A 6 6.08 0.69 -6.52
CA PHE A 6 4.76 1.11 -6.98
C PHE A 6 4.74 2.63 -7.11
N THR A 7 3.92 3.11 -8.05
CA THR A 7 3.66 4.54 -8.24
C THR A 7 2.41 4.93 -7.46
N LEU A 8 2.49 6.03 -6.71
CA LEU A 8 1.34 6.63 -6.05
C LEU A 8 0.50 7.39 -7.08
N GLU A 9 -0.71 6.92 -7.37
CA GLU A 9 -1.63 7.66 -8.25
C GLU A 9 -2.41 8.72 -7.47
N THR A 10 -3.01 8.32 -6.34
CA THR A 10 -3.78 9.23 -5.49
C THR A 10 -3.55 8.95 -4.01
N ASN A 11 -3.70 10.01 -3.21
CA ASN A 11 -3.69 9.95 -1.75
C ASN A 11 -4.72 10.94 -1.20
N GLU A 12 -5.97 10.51 -1.16
CA GLU A 12 -7.11 11.37 -0.88
C GLU A 12 -7.55 11.26 0.58
N LYS A 13 -7.85 12.39 1.21
CA LYS A 13 -8.37 12.40 2.58
C LYS A 13 -9.86 12.04 2.56
N ILE A 14 -10.22 10.90 3.15
CA ILE A 14 -11.61 10.42 3.19
C ILE A 14 -12.27 10.65 4.55
N ALA A 15 -11.50 10.82 5.62
CA ALA A 15 -11.99 11.18 6.95
C ALA A 15 -10.91 11.89 7.78
N LYS A 16 -11.22 12.26 9.03
CA LYS A 16 -10.24 12.82 9.97
C LYS A 16 -9.09 11.81 10.13
N ASN A 17 -7.88 12.23 9.77
CA ASN A 17 -6.65 11.43 9.81
C ASN A 17 -6.71 10.10 9.03
N THR A 18 -7.62 9.96 8.06
CA THR A 18 -7.77 8.74 7.25
C THR A 18 -7.66 9.10 5.78
N TYR A 19 -6.80 8.38 5.07
CA TYR A 19 -6.49 8.62 3.67
C TYR A 19 -6.67 7.33 2.87
N ARG A 20 -7.21 7.47 1.66
CA ARG A 20 -7.27 6.41 0.65
C ARG A 20 -6.13 6.60 -0.32
N MET A 21 -5.34 5.54 -0.50
CA MET A 21 -4.18 5.52 -1.38
C MET A 21 -4.44 4.59 -2.56
N ALA A 22 -4.24 5.07 -3.79
CA ALA A 22 -4.22 4.23 -4.99
C ALA A 22 -2.78 4.06 -5.45
N LEU A 23 -2.35 2.80 -5.61
CA LEU A 23 -1.00 2.43 -6.03
C LEU A 23 -1.09 1.63 -7.33
N THR A 24 -0.25 1.99 -8.31
CA THR A 24 -0.16 1.30 -9.60
C THR A 24 1.21 0.67 -9.78
N GLY A 25 1.21 -0.56 -10.27
CA GLY A 25 2.38 -1.43 -10.42
C GLY A 25 1.96 -2.88 -10.61
N ASP A 26 2.94 -3.79 -10.59
CA ASP A 26 2.67 -5.24 -10.68
C ASP A 26 2.01 -5.76 -9.39
N ASN A 27 0.71 -6.03 -9.46
CA ASN A 27 -0.13 -6.49 -8.34
C ASN A 27 -0.46 -7.99 -8.42
N GLY A 28 0.23 -8.79 -9.25
CA GLY A 28 -0.07 -10.20 -9.49
C GLY A 28 -0.04 -11.11 -8.24
N ASP A 29 0.59 -10.67 -7.15
CA ASP A 29 0.64 -11.40 -5.87
C ASP A 29 -0.60 -11.17 -4.98
N CYS A 30 -1.40 -10.14 -5.25
CA CYS A 30 -2.65 -9.81 -4.53
C CYS A 30 -3.84 -10.47 -5.25
N THR A 31 -4.16 -11.70 -4.87
CA THR A 31 -5.12 -12.57 -5.59
C THR A 31 -6.38 -12.89 -4.79
N ALA A 32 -6.39 -12.61 -3.49
CA ALA A 32 -7.50 -12.96 -2.60
C ALA A 32 -7.87 -11.80 -1.66
N PRO A 33 -9.17 -11.68 -1.30
CA PRO A 33 -9.61 -10.70 -0.32
C PRO A 33 -9.02 -10.99 1.07
N GLY A 34 -8.80 -9.93 1.85
CA GLY A 34 -8.22 -10.03 3.20
C GLY A 34 -6.69 -10.07 3.24
N GLN A 35 -6.02 -10.02 2.08
CA GLN A 35 -4.57 -9.84 2.02
C GLN A 35 -4.16 -8.41 2.38
N PHE A 36 -2.90 -8.25 2.79
CA PHE A 36 -2.31 -6.97 3.13
C PHE A 36 -0.91 -6.84 2.51
N VAL A 37 -0.47 -5.61 2.32
CA VAL A 37 0.88 -5.28 1.82
C VAL A 37 1.68 -4.58 2.90
N ASN A 38 3.00 -4.77 2.88
CA ASN A 38 3.92 -4.10 3.80
C ASN A 38 4.62 -2.94 3.10
N ILE A 39 4.20 -1.71 3.40
CA ILE A 39 4.77 -0.51 2.79
C ILE A 39 6.07 -0.11 3.49
N ARG A 40 7.14 0.03 2.70
CA ARG A 40 8.40 0.61 3.14
C ARG A 40 8.42 2.09 2.80
N LEU A 41 8.80 2.93 3.77
CA LEU A 41 9.01 4.36 3.56
C LEU A 41 10.47 4.70 3.81
N ASN A 42 11.02 5.61 3.01
CA ASN A 42 12.38 6.10 3.21
C ASN A 42 12.48 6.80 4.57
N GLY A 43 13.59 6.58 5.27
CA GLY A 43 13.81 7.11 6.63
C GLY A 43 13.16 6.31 7.76
N PHE A 44 12.36 5.28 7.47
CA PHE A 44 11.78 4.39 8.49
C PHE A 44 12.32 2.98 8.36
N TYR A 45 12.75 2.40 9.49
CA TYR A 45 13.18 1.00 9.54
C TYR A 45 11.99 0.04 9.42
N LEU A 46 10.91 0.32 10.17
CA LEU A 46 9.71 -0.51 10.21
C LEU A 46 8.81 -0.29 8.99
N ARG A 47 8.25 -1.39 8.49
CA ARG A 47 7.23 -1.39 7.44
C ARG A 47 5.84 -1.27 8.06
N ARG A 48 4.89 -0.75 7.29
CA ARG A 48 3.49 -0.60 7.72
C ARG A 48 2.62 -1.64 7.01
N PRO A 49 2.04 -2.62 7.72
CA PRO A 49 1.08 -3.54 7.14
C PRO A 49 -0.25 -2.80 6.90
N ILE A 50 -0.72 -2.79 5.66
CA ILE A 50 -1.98 -2.14 5.26
C ILE A 50 -2.78 -3.15 4.42
N SER A 51 -4.02 -3.40 4.82
CA SER A 51 -4.95 -4.26 4.09
C SER A 51 -5.24 -3.69 2.70
N VAL A 52 -5.34 -4.57 1.70
CA VAL A 52 -5.76 -4.19 0.34
C VAL A 52 -7.29 -4.19 0.28
N CYS A 53 -7.86 -3.12 -0.28
CA CYS A 53 -9.29 -2.98 -0.52
C CYS A 53 -9.66 -3.06 -2.00
#